data_AF-A0A934M339-F1
#
_entry.id   AF-A0A934M339-F1
#
_cell.length_a   1.000
_cell.length_b   1.000
_cell.length_c   1.000
_cell.angle_alpha   90.00
_cell.angle_beta   90.00
_cell.angle_gamma   90.00
#
_symmetry.space_group_name_H-M   'P 1'
#
loop_
_entity.id
_entity.type
_entity.pdbx_description
1 polymer ?
#
loop_
_entity_poly.entity_id
_entity_poly.type
_entity_poly.pdbx_seq_one_letter_code
_entity_poly.pdbx_strand_id
1 'polypeptide(L)'
;MVETQEIARSDGFCITGYFRAKKPRRLIITFGDIKSRLASEGFGTRWALATGYDTIYVAQKRKTQYQLLSRETFKASVKDYLGGYETICTYGASVGGYAAFYFGGAIRRKGNRGLATFVQSPAFHILTLSRRAFLP
;
A
#
# COMPACT_ATOMS: atom_id res chain seq x y z
N MET A 1 -9.56 11.27 -15.80
CA MET A 1 -8.43 10.50 -16.35
C MET A 1 -7.56 10.03 -15.20
N VAL A 2 -7.11 8.77 -15.22
CA VAL A 2 -6.17 8.20 -14.26
C VAL A 2 -4.92 7.85 -15.04
N GLU A 3 -3.77 8.35 -14.58
CA GLU A 3 -2.47 8.04 -15.13
C GLU A 3 -1.87 6.85 -14.38
N THR A 4 -1.35 5.88 -15.12
CA THR A 4 -0.66 4.71 -14.56
C THR A 4 0.83 4.85 -14.78
N GLN A 5 1.60 4.68 -13.71
CA GLN A 5 3.05 4.78 -13.73
C GLN A 5 3.69 3.59 -13.03
N GLU A 6 4.71 2.99 -13.65
CA GLU A 6 5.60 2.06 -12.95
C GLU A 6 6.60 2.87 -12.11
N ILE A 7 6.52 2.75 -10.79
CA ILE A 7 7.35 3.49 -9.84
C ILE A 7 8.69 2.79 -9.65
N ALA A 8 8.66 1.47 -9.51
CA ALA A 8 9.86 0.65 -9.36
C ALA A 8 9.58 -0.80 -9.76
N ARG A 9 10.57 -1.46 -10.35
CA ARG A 9 10.51 -2.87 -10.72
C ARG A 9 11.84 -3.56 -10.45
N SER A 10 11.73 -4.80 -10.01
CA SER A 10 12.83 -5.76 -9.87
C SER A 10 12.30 -7.17 -10.15
N ASP A 11 13.17 -8.18 -10.15
CA ASP A 11 12.79 -9.59 -10.28
C ASP A 11 11.93 -10.07 -9.10
N GLY A 12 11.99 -9.37 -7.97
CA GLY A 12 11.29 -9.72 -6.74
C GLY A 12 10.01 -8.94 -6.45
N PHE A 13 9.83 -7.75 -7.04
CA PHE A 13 8.70 -6.87 -6.74
C PHE A 13 8.40 -5.90 -7.89
N CYS A 14 7.17 -5.38 -7.91
CA CYS A 14 6.77 -4.29 -8.79
C CYS A 14 5.90 -3.32 -8.00
N ILE A 15 6.15 -2.02 -8.16
CA ILE A 15 5.40 -0.93 -7.54
C ILE A 15 4.77 -0.12 -8.66
N THR A 16 3.44 -0.07 -8.70
CA THR A 16 2.69 0.66 -9.73
C THR A 16 1.81 1.72 -9.07
N GLY A 17 1.92 2.96 -9.52
CA GLY A 17 1.09 4.09 -9.09
C GLY A 17 -0.04 4.36 -10.07
N TYR A 18 -1.19 4.74 -9.53
CA TYR A 18 -2.35 5.22 -10.26
C TYR A 18 -2.76 6.56 -9.68
N PHE A 19 -2.54 7.61 -10.46
CA PHE A 19 -2.69 9.00 -10.02
C PHE A 19 -3.71 9.72 -10.88
N ARG A 20 -4.58 10.50 -10.24
CA ARG A 20 -5.56 11.34 -10.93
C ARG A 20 -4.94 12.69 -11.25
N ALA A 21 -5.30 13.25 -12.41
CA ALA A 21 -4.87 14.60 -12.81
C ALA A 21 -5.20 15.66 -11.75
N LYS A 22 -6.36 15.55 -11.09
CA LYS A 22 -6.66 16.30 -9.86
C LYS A 22 -6.39 15.41 -8.65
N LYS A 23 -5.32 15.73 -7.91
CA LYS A 23 -4.88 14.98 -6.74
C LYS A 23 -6.00 14.94 -5.68
N PRO A 24 -6.48 13.75 -5.27
CA PRO A 24 -7.44 13.62 -4.18
C PRO A 24 -6.73 13.84 -2.83
N ARG A 25 -7.53 14.01 -1.78
CA ARG A 25 -7.01 14.16 -0.40
C ARG A 25 -6.42 12.86 0.16
N ARG A 26 -6.69 11.71 -0.49
CA ARG A 26 -6.43 10.37 0.05
C ARG A 26 -5.67 9.48 -0.92
N LEU A 27 -4.62 8.82 -0.41
CA LEU A 27 -3.83 7.79 -1.07
C LEU A 27 -4.00 6.46 -0.32
N ILE A 28 -4.11 5.37 -1.06
CA ILE A 28 -4.04 4.02 -0.47
C ILE A 28 -2.90 3.24 -1.12
N ILE A 29 -2.11 2.56 -0.30
CA ILE A 29 -1.04 1.68 -0.76
C ILE A 29 -1.47 0.25 -0.50
N THR A 30 -1.63 -0.54 -1.55
CA THR A 30 -2.18 -1.89 -1.44
C THR A 30 -1.12 -2.97 -1.64
N PHE A 31 -1.22 -4.04 -0.87
CA PHE A 31 -0.33 -5.20 -0.91
C PHE A 31 -1.17 -6.45 -1.24
N GLY A 32 -0.75 -7.19 -2.27
CA GLY A 32 -1.33 -8.48 -2.63
C GLY A 32 -1.07 -9.59 -1.61
N ASP A 33 -1.79 -10.69 -1.76
CA ASP A 33 -1.65 -11.90 -0.94
C ASP A 33 -0.40 -12.73 -1.33
N ILE A 34 -0.25 -13.93 -0.75
CA ILE A 34 0.88 -14.83 -1.02
C ILE A 34 0.87 -15.41 -2.46
N LYS A 35 -0.31 -15.42 -3.10
CA LYS A 35 -0.52 -15.93 -4.46
C LYS A 35 -0.35 -14.84 -5.53
N SER A 36 -0.27 -13.58 -5.12
CA SER A 36 0.00 -12.45 -6.00
C SER A 36 1.26 -12.67 -6.85
N ARG A 37 1.22 -12.08 -8.04
CA ARG A 37 2.29 -12.15 -9.05
C ARG A 37 2.76 -10.72 -9.33
N LEU A 38 3.88 -10.60 -10.05
CA LEU A 38 4.34 -9.32 -10.58
C LEU A 38 3.35 -8.83 -11.65
N ALA A 39 2.36 -8.06 -11.21
CA ALA A 39 1.32 -7.47 -12.03
C ALA A 39 1.20 -5.98 -11.70
N SER A 40 0.78 -5.19 -12.67
CA SER A 40 0.56 -3.75 -12.50
C SER A 40 -0.70 -3.43 -11.69
N GLU A 41 -1.70 -4.31 -11.69
CA GLU A 41 -2.90 -4.22 -10.86
C GLU A 41 -3.08 -5.45 -9.97
N GLY A 42 -3.75 -5.27 -8.83
CA GLY A 42 -4.08 -6.38 -7.96
C GLY A 42 -5.03 -6.00 -6.84
N PHE A 43 -4.78 -6.52 -5.65
CA PHE A 43 -5.67 -6.38 -4.51
C PHE A 43 -5.96 -4.90 -4.20
N GLY A 44 -7.24 -4.54 -4.13
CA GLY A 44 -7.69 -3.19 -3.77
C GLY A 44 -7.50 -2.11 -4.84
N THR A 45 -6.81 -2.37 -5.96
CA THR A 45 -6.57 -1.35 -7.01
C THR A 45 -7.89 -0.84 -7.61
N ARG A 46 -8.74 -1.74 -8.12
CA ARG A 46 -10.03 -1.35 -8.72
C ARG A 46 -10.97 -0.66 -7.74
N TRP A 47 -11.02 -1.15 -6.50
CA TRP A 47 -11.82 -0.54 -5.44
C TRP A 47 -11.33 0.88 -5.10
N ALA A 48 -10.02 1.07 -4.97
CA ALA A 48 -9.43 2.38 -4.69
C ALA A 48 -9.75 3.38 -5.80
N LEU A 49 -9.60 2.95 -7.05
CA LEU A 49 -9.96 3.76 -8.21
C LEU A 49 -11.46 4.07 -8.22
N ALA A 50 -12.34 3.09 -8.02
CA ALA A 50 -13.79 3.32 -8.00
C ALA A 50 -14.23 4.28 -6.88
N THR A 51 -13.53 4.30 -5.74
CA THR A 51 -13.86 5.14 -4.58
C THR A 51 -13.16 6.51 -4.58
N GLY A 52 -12.44 6.84 -5.65
CA GLY A 52 -11.83 8.16 -5.85
C GLY A 52 -10.51 8.37 -5.10
N TYR A 53 -9.85 7.30 -4.68
CA TYR A 53 -8.48 7.36 -4.15
C TYR A 53 -7.48 7.31 -5.30
N ASP A 54 -6.32 7.92 -5.08
CA ASP A 54 -5.11 7.50 -5.78
C ASP A 54 -4.58 6.23 -5.11
N THR A 55 -3.90 5.38 -5.86
CA THR A 55 -3.43 4.11 -5.32
C THR A 55 -2.02 3.76 -5.77
N ILE A 56 -1.23 3.19 -4.87
CA ILE A 56 0.03 2.54 -5.18
C ILE A 56 -0.13 1.05 -4.88
N TYR A 57 -0.04 0.21 -5.90
CA TYR A 57 -0.04 -1.23 -5.74
C TYR A 57 1.39 -1.76 -5.62
N VAL A 58 1.64 -2.54 -4.58
CA VAL A 58 2.90 -3.25 -4.35
C VAL A 58 2.67 -4.73 -4.62
N ALA A 59 3.22 -5.20 -5.73
CA ALA A 59 3.24 -6.59 -6.13
C ALA A 59 4.55 -7.26 -5.68
N GLN A 60 4.46 -8.54 -5.35
CA GLN A 60 5.61 -9.39 -5.05
C GLN A 60 5.72 -10.55 -6.03
N LYS A 61 6.92 -11.13 -6.13
CA LYS A 61 7.09 -12.46 -6.70
C LYS A 61 6.35 -13.48 -5.83
N ARG A 62 5.64 -14.39 -6.49
CA ARG A 62 4.77 -15.39 -5.83
C ARG A 62 5.54 -16.17 -4.75
N LYS A 63 4.92 -16.36 -3.58
CA LYS A 63 5.48 -17.09 -2.41
C LYS A 63 6.74 -16.47 -1.79
N THR A 64 7.09 -15.22 -2.08
CA THR A 64 8.29 -14.57 -1.48
C THR A 64 8.00 -13.79 -0.20
N GLN A 65 6.73 -13.59 0.15
CA GLN A 65 6.29 -12.85 1.35
C GLN A 65 6.91 -11.45 1.47
N TYR A 66 7.13 -10.78 0.33
CA TYR A 66 7.79 -9.48 0.22
C TYR A 66 9.25 -9.44 0.72
N GLN A 67 9.89 -10.59 0.96
CA GLN A 67 11.29 -10.65 1.45
C GLN A 67 12.31 -10.10 0.44
N LEU A 68 11.95 -10.00 -0.84
CA LEU A 68 12.80 -9.44 -1.90
C LEU A 68 12.67 -7.91 -2.04
N LEU A 69 11.88 -7.26 -1.19
CA LEU A 69 11.72 -5.81 -1.16
C LEU A 69 12.19 -5.29 0.21
N SER A 70 13.32 -4.60 0.24
CA SER A 70 13.78 -3.97 1.48
C SER A 70 12.95 -2.74 1.84
N ARG A 71 12.89 -2.42 3.13
CA ARG A 71 12.11 -1.31 3.66
C ARG A 71 12.63 0.04 3.17
N GLU A 72 13.96 0.16 3.02
CA GLU A 72 14.67 1.32 2.49
C GLU A 72 14.35 1.53 1.02
N THR A 73 14.40 0.45 0.22
CA THR A 73 14.06 0.49 -1.21
C THR A 73 12.60 0.88 -1.42
N PHE A 74 11.69 0.28 -0.66
CA PHE A 74 10.28 0.65 -0.69
C PHE A 74 10.09 2.14 -0.40
N LYS A 75 10.65 2.62 0.73
CA LYS A 75 10.54 4.02 1.14
C LYS A 75 11.13 4.96 0.08
N ALA A 76 12.31 4.66 -0.44
CA ALA A 76 12.96 5.47 -1.47
C ALA A 76 12.15 5.53 -2.76
N SER A 77 11.48 4.44 -3.14
CA SER A 77 10.65 4.37 -4.35
C SER A 77 9.38 5.21 -4.23
N VAL A 78 8.72 5.18 -3.07
CA VAL A 78 7.41 5.81 -2.93
C VAL A 78 7.46 7.25 -2.38
N LYS A 79 8.58 7.68 -1.77
CA LYS A 79 8.67 8.94 -1.00
C LYS A 79 8.16 10.17 -1.75
N ASP A 80 8.45 10.26 -3.05
CA ASP A 80 8.14 11.45 -3.86
C ASP A 80 6.65 11.51 -4.23
N TYR A 81 5.96 10.39 -4.13
CA TYR A 81 4.53 10.27 -4.41
C TYR A 81 3.67 10.58 -3.18
N LEU A 82 4.22 10.51 -1.97
CA LEU A 82 3.44 10.67 -0.72
C LEU A 82 3.05 12.12 -0.41
N GLY A 83 3.72 13.11 -1.01
CA GLY A 83 3.48 14.53 -0.71
C GLY A 83 2.08 14.99 -1.13
N GLY A 84 1.46 15.91 -0.39
CA GLY A 84 0.19 16.53 -0.78
C GLY A 84 -1.08 15.69 -0.52
N TYR A 85 -0.96 14.48 0.03
CA TYR A 85 -2.10 13.75 0.57
C TYR A 85 -2.30 14.06 2.05
N GLU A 86 -3.55 14.22 2.47
CA GLU A 86 -3.90 14.40 3.89
C GLU A 86 -3.98 13.06 4.62
N THR A 87 -4.35 12.00 3.89
CA THR A 87 -4.48 10.65 4.45
C THR A 87 -3.79 9.66 3.54
N ILE A 88 -2.90 8.86 4.12
CA ILE A 88 -2.20 7.76 3.45
C ILE A 88 -2.49 6.49 4.23
N CYS A 89 -3.23 5.57 3.63
CA CYS A 89 -3.55 4.26 4.20
C CYS A 89 -2.71 3.15 3.56
N THR A 90 -2.45 2.08 4.29
CA THR A 90 -1.77 0.88 3.78
C THR A 90 -2.69 -0.31 3.95
N TYR A 91 -2.95 -1.11 2.94
CA TYR A 91 -3.98 -2.15 3.02
C TYR A 91 -3.53 -3.44 2.36
N GLY A 92 -3.85 -4.59 2.95
CA GLY A 92 -3.50 -5.86 2.35
C GLY A 92 -4.20 -7.04 3.00
N ALA A 93 -4.31 -8.13 2.24
CA ALA A 93 -4.92 -9.37 2.72
C ALA A 93 -3.83 -10.38 3.11
N SER A 94 -4.03 -11.12 4.22
CA SER A 94 -3.10 -12.15 4.69
C SER A 94 -1.66 -11.63 4.81
N VAL A 95 -0.70 -12.19 4.06
CA VAL A 95 0.70 -11.72 4.02
C VAL A 95 0.81 -10.25 3.60
N GLY A 96 -0.11 -9.75 2.77
CA GLY A 96 -0.18 -8.35 2.40
C GLY A 96 -0.58 -7.44 3.57
N GLY A 97 -1.34 -7.95 4.54
CA GLY A 97 -1.67 -7.21 5.77
C GLY A 97 -0.41 -7.00 6.63
N TYR A 98 0.40 -8.05 6.80
CA TYR A 98 1.71 -7.93 7.45
C TYR A 98 2.63 -6.95 6.72
N ALA A 99 2.68 -7.03 5.38
CA ALA A 99 3.43 -6.09 4.55
C ALA A 99 2.94 -4.64 4.73
N ALA A 100 1.62 -4.42 4.77
CA ALA A 100 1.03 -3.11 5.00
C ALA A 100 1.48 -2.50 6.33
N PHE A 101 1.47 -3.28 7.42
CA PHE A 101 2.01 -2.82 8.71
C PHE A 101 3.53 -2.55 8.64
N TYR A 102 4.30 -3.50 8.12
CA TYR A 102 5.77 -3.44 8.06
C TYR A 102 6.27 -2.24 7.25
N PHE A 103 5.79 -2.10 6.01
CA PHE A 103 6.18 -1.01 5.11
C PHE A 103 5.48 0.31 5.46
N GLY A 104 4.26 0.27 6.00
CA GLY A 104 3.56 1.46 6.50
C GLY A 104 4.35 2.19 7.60
N GLY A 105 5.06 1.43 8.44
CA GLY A 105 6.00 1.99 9.42
C GLY A 105 7.18 2.74 8.79
N ALA A 106 7.54 2.48 7.52
CA ALA A 106 8.64 3.16 6.83
C ALA A 106 8.27 4.55 6.30
N ILE A 107 6.99 4.74 5.98
CA ILE A 107 6.44 5.94 5.31
C ILE A 107 5.60 6.81 6.24
N ARG A 108 5.58 6.48 7.53
CA ARG A 108 4.85 7.23 8.55
C ARG A 108 5.44 8.63 8.72
N ARG A 109 4.68 9.67 8.33
CA ARG A 109 4.94 11.07 8.67
C ARG A 109 4.07 11.52 9.86
N LYS A 110 4.49 12.57 10.56
CA LYS A 110 3.68 13.26 11.58
C LYS A 110 2.43 13.83 10.87
N GLY A 111 1.25 13.28 11.19
CA GLY A 111 -0.03 13.61 10.51
C GLY A 111 -0.61 12.51 9.63
N ASN A 112 0.20 11.54 9.16
CA ASN A 112 -0.32 10.40 8.39
C ASN A 112 -1.08 9.43 9.31
N ARG A 113 -2.35 9.18 9.00
CA ARG A 113 -3.12 8.08 9.61
C ARG A 113 -2.80 6.78 8.86
N GLY A 114 -1.76 6.07 9.30
CA GLY A 114 -1.50 4.72 8.83
C GLY A 114 -2.58 3.78 9.36
N LEU A 115 -3.64 3.57 8.59
CA LEU A 115 -4.58 2.48 8.80
C LEU A 115 -4.01 1.26 8.08
N ALA A 116 -3.72 0.20 8.81
CA ALA A 116 -3.40 -1.11 8.28
C ALA A 116 -4.49 -2.09 8.69
N THR A 117 -5.23 -2.57 7.71
CA THR A 117 -6.35 -3.48 7.92
C THR A 117 -5.92 -4.87 7.48
N PHE A 118 -5.98 -5.84 8.39
CA PHE A 118 -5.73 -7.24 8.11
C PHE A 118 -7.05 -7.92 7.73
N VAL A 119 -7.17 -8.41 6.49
CA VAL A 119 -8.29 -9.26 6.09
C VAL A 119 -7.78 -10.68 5.88
N GLN A 120 -8.02 -11.56 6.86
CA GLN A 120 -8.27 -12.97 6.59
C GLN A 120 -9.77 -13.09 6.26
N SER A 121 -10.11 -13.77 5.17
CA SER A 121 -11.46 -14.03 4.61
C SER A 121 -12.60 -14.23 5.63
N PRO A 122 -13.89 -14.16 5.22
CA PRO A 122 -14.69 -13.06 4.72
C PRO A 122 -15.68 -12.63 5.83
N ALA A 123 -15.22 -11.87 6.81
CA ALA A 123 -16.13 -11.21 7.76
C ALA A 123 -15.58 -9.81 7.99
N PHE A 124 -16.24 -8.84 7.37
CA PHE A 124 -15.95 -7.41 7.52
C PHE A 124 -15.86 -7.05 9.01
N HIS A 125 -14.66 -6.75 9.50
CA HIS A 125 -14.44 -5.87 10.65
C HIS A 125 -13.21 -5.01 10.33
N ILE A 126 -13.46 -3.74 9.98
CA ILE A 126 -12.41 -2.74 9.81
C ILE A 126 -11.89 -2.41 11.21
N LEU A 127 -10.83 -3.10 11.64
CA LEU A 127 -10.10 -2.73 12.85
C LEU A 127 -9.34 -1.43 12.61
N THR A 128 -9.95 -0.32 13.04
CA THR A 128 -9.29 0.99 13.10
C THR A 128 -8.43 1.05 14.36
N LEU A 129 -7.16 0.67 14.26
CA LEU A 129 -6.20 0.86 15.35
C LEU A 129 -5.81 2.36 15.45
N SER A 130 -6.57 3.10 16.26
CA SER A 130 -6.19 4.42 16.74
C SER A 130 -5.21 4.28 17.92
N ARG A 131 -4.16 5.11 17.90
CA ARG A 131 -3.05 5.14 18.87
C ARG A 131 -3.53 5.16 20.33
N ARG A 132 -3.17 4.15 21.12
CA ARG A 132 -3.02 4.28 22.58
C ARG A 132 -2.06 3.30 23.27
N ALA A 133 -1.23 2.56 22.53
CA ALA A 133 -0.20 1.72 23.13
C ALA A 133 1.13 1.99 22.41
N PHE A 134 2.23 1.99 23.17
CA PHE A 134 3.60 2.32 22.78
C PHE A 134 3.95 3.82 22.80
N LEU A 135 4.06 4.34 24.02
CA LEU A 135 5.26 5.08 24.43
C LEU A 135 5.94 4.25 25.54
N PRO A 136 7.28 4.20 25.60
CA PRO A 136 8.01 3.66 26.75
C PRO A 136 7.75 4.49 28.02
#